data_AF-A0A926BJM0-F1
#
_entry.id   AF-A0A926BJM0-F1
#
_cell.length_a   1.000
_cell.length_b   1.000
_cell.length_c   1.000
_cell.angle_alpha   90.00
_cell.angle_beta   90.00
_cell.angle_gamma   90.00
#
_symmetry.space_group_name_H-M   'P 1'
#
loop_
_entity.id
_entity.type
_entity.pdbx_description
1 polymer ?
#
loop_
_entity_poly.entity_id
_entity_poly.type
_entity_poly.pdbx_seq_one_letter_code
_entity_poly.pdbx_strand_id
1 'polypeptide(L)'
;MNKAGIRARRAEPFLGGRGMNETETPLTIYTVGHSNQSAEAFLRLLTDAGIDTLADVRSAPASRYLPQFNQRDLQESVENVGLRYVFFGDSLGGRPPKPSFTTKPVTSATTK
;
A
#
# COMPACT_ATOMS: atom_id res chain seq x y z
N MET A 1 -22.99 -7.98 4.87
CA MET A 1 -22.53 -8.49 3.56
C MET A 1 -21.11 -8.01 3.32
N ASN A 2 -20.17 -8.95 3.29
CA ASN A 2 -18.74 -8.70 3.44
C ASN A 2 -18.13 -8.58 2.04
N LYS A 3 -18.05 -7.37 1.48
CA LYS A 3 -17.55 -7.11 0.10
C LYS A 3 -16.02 -6.96 0.02
N ALA A 4 -15.24 -7.77 0.74
CA ALA A 4 -13.80 -7.82 0.53
C ALA A 4 -13.48 -8.95 -0.45
N GLY A 5 -12.92 -8.57 -1.60
CA GLY A 5 -12.48 -9.48 -2.65
C GLY A 5 -11.35 -8.84 -3.43
N ILE A 6 -10.41 -9.67 -3.90
CA ILE A 6 -9.39 -9.21 -4.84
C ILE A 6 -10.09 -8.81 -6.13
N ARG A 7 -9.87 -7.57 -6.55
CA ARG A 7 -10.21 -7.13 -7.90
C ARG A 7 -8.93 -7.12 -8.70
N ALA A 8 -8.77 -8.15 -9.53
CA ALA A 8 -7.79 -8.15 -10.58
C ALA A 8 -8.19 -7.09 -11.60
N ARG A 9 -7.34 -6.09 -11.79
CA ARG A 9 -7.42 -5.22 -12.95
C ARG A 9 -6.15 -5.53 -13.71
N ARG A 10 -6.25 -6.20 -14.87
CA ARG A 10 -5.12 -6.28 -15.79
C ARG A 10 -4.73 -4.82 -16.05
N ALA A 11 -3.58 -4.41 -15.54
CA ALA A 11 -2.99 -3.17 -16.02
C ALA A 11 -2.77 -3.45 -17.51
N GLU A 12 -3.43 -2.68 -18.38
CA GLU A 12 -3.03 -2.69 -19.79
C GLU A 12 -1.53 -2.41 -19.80
N PRO A 13 -0.74 -3.23 -20.53
CA PRO A 13 0.70 -3.02 -20.58
C PRO A 13 0.92 -1.55 -20.91
N PHE A 14 1.67 -0.87 -20.03
CA PHE A 14 2.00 0.53 -20.22
C PHE A 14 2.88 0.62 -21.46
N LEU A 15 2.26 0.85 -22.62
CA LEU A 15 2.91 0.93 -23.94
C LEU A 15 3.72 2.22 -24.12
N GLY A 16 4.00 2.97 -23.05
CA GLY A 16 4.50 4.33 -23.09
C GLY A 16 5.91 4.49 -22.52
N GLY A 17 6.95 4.07 -23.24
CA GLY A 17 8.32 4.48 -22.93
C GLY A 17 9.39 3.47 -23.29
N ARG A 18 9.95 3.63 -24.50
CA ARG A 18 11.26 3.15 -24.98
C ARG A 18 11.88 1.96 -24.21
N GLY A 19 11.66 0.74 -24.72
CA GLY A 19 12.62 -0.37 -24.56
C GLY A 19 12.17 -1.62 -23.79
N MET A 20 10.94 -2.12 -23.96
CA MET A 20 10.52 -3.41 -23.40
C MET A 20 10.50 -4.46 -24.52
N ASN A 21 11.25 -5.55 -24.37
CA ASN A 21 11.24 -6.67 -25.31
C ASN A 21 9.92 -7.46 -25.15
N GLU A 22 9.30 -7.90 -26.25
CA GLU A 22 8.01 -8.62 -26.30
C GLU A 22 7.95 -9.91 -25.44
N THR A 23 9.08 -10.33 -24.86
CA THR A 23 9.21 -11.53 -24.00
C THR A 23 9.03 -11.26 -22.50
N GLU A 24 8.87 -10.02 -22.05
CA GLU A 24 8.58 -9.75 -20.64
C GLU A 24 7.13 -10.08 -20.31
N THR A 25 6.93 -10.99 -19.34
CA THR A 25 5.59 -11.27 -18.81
C THR A 25 5.00 -9.97 -18.26
N PRO A 26 3.79 -9.56 -18.71
CA PRO A 26 3.23 -8.28 -18.32
C PRO A 26 3.01 -8.24 -16.80
N LEU A 27 3.53 -7.19 -16.17
CA LEU A 27 3.34 -6.93 -14.75
C LEU A 27 1.83 -6.87 -14.44
N THR A 28 1.36 -7.81 -13.64
CA THR A 28 -0.05 -7.89 -13.24
C THR A 28 -0.22 -7.34 -11.85
N ILE A 29 -1.05 -6.29 -11.71
CA ILE A 29 -1.31 -5.63 -10.43
C ILE A 29 -2.72 -5.99 -9.95
N TYR A 30 -2.81 -6.47 -8.72
CA TYR A 30 -4.07 -6.76 -8.05
C TYR A 30 -4.35 -5.70 -6.99
N THR A 31 -5.64 -5.35 -6.84
CA THR A 31 -6.08 -4.50 -5.74
C THR A 31 -6.87 -5.32 -4.74
N VAL A 32 -6.57 -5.15 -3.46
CA VAL A 32 -7.25 -5.84 -2.36
C VAL A 32 -7.64 -4.83 -1.30
N GLY A 33 -8.88 -4.93 -0.82
CA GLY A 33 -9.34 -4.23 0.37
C GLY A 33 -9.58 -5.23 1.48
N HIS A 34 -9.10 -4.94 2.69
CA HIS A 34 -9.36 -5.73 3.88
C HIS A 34 -10.59 -5.14 4.60
N SER A 35 -11.77 -5.73 4.44
CA SER A 35 -12.94 -5.33 5.24
C SER A 35 -12.77 -5.86 6.68
N ASN A 36 -13.83 -6.35 7.30
CA ASN A 36 -13.81 -6.89 8.65
C ASN A 36 -13.33 -8.36 8.65
N GLN A 37 -12.51 -8.75 7.68
CA GLN A 37 -12.05 -10.13 7.51
C GLN A 37 -11.01 -10.48 8.59
N SER A 38 -10.92 -11.77 8.93
CA SER A 38 -9.80 -12.28 9.72
C SER A 38 -8.50 -12.21 8.91
N ALA A 39 -7.35 -12.16 9.60
CA ALA A 39 -6.05 -12.23 8.95
C ALA A 39 -5.92 -13.51 8.10
N GLU A 40 -6.38 -14.65 8.62
CA GLU A 40 -6.35 -15.92 7.90
C GLU A 40 -7.13 -15.89 6.57
N ALA A 41 -8.36 -15.36 6.58
CA ALA A 41 -9.14 -15.23 5.35
C ALA A 41 -8.48 -14.30 4.33
N PHE A 42 -7.84 -13.24 4.81
CA PHE A 42 -7.07 -12.32 3.97
C PHE A 42 -5.83 -12.97 3.37
N LEU A 43 -5.05 -13.72 4.16
CA LEU A 43 -3.86 -14.43 3.66
C LEU A 43 -4.23 -15.50 2.64
N ARG A 44 -5.27 -16.29 2.92
CA ARG A 44 -5.79 -17.28 1.97
C ARG A 44 -6.19 -16.65 0.65
N LEU A 45 -6.82 -15.48 0.70
CA LEU A 45 -7.20 -14.73 -0.50
C LEU A 45 -5.97 -14.32 -1.33
N LEU A 46 -4.85 -13.94 -0.70
CA LEU A 46 -3.61 -13.60 -1.40
C LEU A 46 -2.95 -14.85 -2.01
N THR A 47 -2.88 -15.94 -1.27
CA THR A 47 -2.27 -17.19 -1.74
C THR A 47 -3.08 -17.84 -2.87
N ASP A 48 -4.41 -17.87 -2.75
CA ASP A 48 -5.32 -18.43 -3.76
C ASP A 48 -5.25 -17.63 -5.07
N ALA A 49 -4.90 -16.34 -5.00
CA ALA A 49 -4.69 -15.48 -6.15
C ALA A 49 -3.26 -15.55 -6.74
N GLY A 50 -2.35 -16.34 -6.14
CA GLY A 50 -0.97 -16.46 -6.60
C GLY A 50 -0.15 -15.18 -6.44
N ILE A 51 -0.41 -14.39 -5.39
CA ILE A 51 0.32 -13.14 -5.13
C ILE A 51 1.65 -13.45 -4.44
N ASP A 52 2.75 -12.98 -5.02
CA ASP A 52 4.09 -13.13 -4.41
C ASP A 52 4.46 -11.96 -3.48
N THR A 53 3.90 -10.77 -3.71
CA THR A 53 4.27 -9.53 -2.99
C THR A 53 3.04 -8.69 -2.67
N LEU A 54 2.90 -8.32 -1.39
CA LEU A 54 1.92 -7.35 -0.91
C LEU A 54 2.58 -5.96 -0.76
N ALA A 55 2.11 -5.02 -1.58
CA ALA A 55 2.49 -3.60 -1.48
C ALA A 55 1.47 -2.84 -0.62
N ASP A 56 1.87 -2.38 0.57
CA ASP A 56 1.04 -1.59 1.46
C ASP A 56 1.20 -0.09 1.20
N VAL A 57 0.22 0.50 0.53
CA VAL A 57 0.20 1.94 0.18
C VAL A 57 -0.52 2.80 1.23
N ARG A 58 -0.90 2.25 2.38
CA ARG A 58 -1.64 2.99 3.42
C ARG A 58 -0.70 3.98 4.11
N SER A 59 -1.02 5.28 4.11
CA SER A 59 -0.21 6.29 4.82
C SER A 59 -0.17 6.09 6.34
N ALA A 60 -1.18 5.48 6.92
CA ALA A 60 -1.26 5.19 8.36
C ALA A 60 -1.74 3.74 8.55
N PRO A 61 -0.85 2.75 8.46
CA PRO A 61 -1.17 1.33 8.54
C PRO A 61 -1.35 0.87 10.01
N ALA A 62 -2.20 1.57 10.76
CA ALA A 62 -2.49 1.28 12.16
C ALA A 62 -4.00 1.32 12.41
N SER A 63 -4.53 0.29 13.06
CA SER A 63 -5.95 0.17 13.40
C SER A 63 -6.11 -0.28 14.85
N ARG A 64 -6.86 0.51 15.63
CA ARG A 64 -7.27 0.09 16.99
C ARG A 64 -8.34 -1.00 16.98
N TYR A 65 -9.11 -1.09 15.90
CA TYR A 65 -10.25 -2.01 15.79
C TYR A 65 -9.82 -3.37 15.22
N LEU A 66 -8.80 -3.41 14.37
CA LEU A 66 -8.26 -4.64 13.79
C LEU A 66 -6.73 -4.66 13.93
N PRO A 67 -6.21 -4.97 15.13
CA PRO A 67 -4.76 -4.99 15.40
C PRO A 67 -3.99 -5.86 14.42
N GLN A 68 -4.57 -6.96 13.94
CA GLN A 68 -3.96 -7.86 12.95
C GLN A 68 -3.62 -7.20 11.60
N PHE A 69 -4.17 -6.02 11.31
CA PHE A 69 -3.84 -5.22 10.11
C PHE A 69 -2.92 -4.04 10.40
N ASN A 70 -2.39 -3.93 11.63
CA ASN A 70 -1.24 -3.07 11.91
C ASN A 70 -0.07 -3.52 11.05
N GLN A 71 0.75 -2.57 10.59
CA GLN A 71 1.88 -2.83 9.70
C GLN A 71 2.74 -4.02 10.15
N ARG A 72 3.15 -4.03 11.42
CA ARG A 72 4.02 -5.09 11.95
C ARG A 72 3.33 -6.46 11.93
N ASP A 73 2.14 -6.54 12.50
CA ASP A 73 1.39 -7.80 12.61
C ASP A 73 1.04 -8.36 11.22
N LEU A 74 0.69 -7.46 10.29
CA LEU A 74 0.43 -7.79 8.90
C LEU A 74 1.69 -8.27 8.18
N GLN A 75 2.82 -7.58 8.35
CA GLN A 75 4.10 -7.96 7.78
C GLN A 75 4.49 -9.36 8.25
N GLU A 76 4.51 -9.60 9.56
CA GLU A 76 4.86 -10.91 10.14
C GLU A 76 3.92 -12.00 9.59
N SER A 77 2.62 -11.73 9.52
CA SER A 77 1.62 -12.68 9.01
C SER A 77 1.82 -13.04 7.53
N VAL A 78 2.17 -12.05 6.70
CA VAL A 78 2.40 -12.21 5.25
C VAL A 78 3.72 -12.93 4.99
N GLU A 79 4.78 -12.56 5.70
CA GLU A 79 6.09 -13.21 5.58
C GLU A 79 6.06 -14.67 6.05
N ASN A 80 5.27 -14.97 7.09
CA ASN A 80 5.09 -16.35 7.59
C ASN A 80 4.46 -17.30 6.57
N VAL A 81 3.69 -16.78 5.61
CA VAL A 81 3.12 -17.59 4.51
C VAL A 81 3.96 -17.53 3.23
N GLY A 82 5.17 -16.96 3.30
CA GLY A 82 6.14 -16.91 2.21
C GLY A 82 5.95 -15.74 1.23
N LEU A 83 5.07 -14.79 1.54
CA LEU A 83 4.84 -13.61 0.70
C LEU A 83 5.78 -12.48 1.12
N ARG A 84 6.21 -11.66 0.16
CA ARG A 84 6.99 -10.46 0.46
C ARG A 84 6.07 -9.30 0.87
N TYR A 85 6.45 -8.57 1.91
CA TYR A 85 5.78 -7.33 2.29
C TYR A 85 6.62 -6.11 1.91
N VAL A 86 6.02 -5.10 1.28
CA VAL A 86 6.68 -3.83 0.95
C VAL A 86 5.79 -2.66 1.35
N PHE A 87 6.32 -1.75 2.16
CA PHE A 87 5.61 -0.54 2.57
C PHE A 87 5.89 0.63 1.63
N PHE A 88 4.83 1.20 1.06
CA PHE A 88 4.87 2.38 0.19
C PHE A 88 3.97 3.52 0.68
N GLY A 89 3.50 3.47 1.93
CA GLY A 89 2.61 4.50 2.49
C GLY A 89 3.22 5.91 2.50
N ASP A 90 4.54 6.03 2.54
CA ASP A 90 5.26 7.31 2.53
C ASP A 90 5.37 7.93 1.13
N SER A 91 5.38 7.11 0.07
CA SER A 91 5.57 7.56 -1.31
C SER A 91 4.27 7.59 -2.12
N LEU A 92 3.37 6.64 -1.86
CA LEU A 92 2.13 6.42 -2.62
C LEU A 92 0.87 6.63 -1.79
N GLY A 93 1.01 6.95 -0.50
CA GLY A 93 -0.12 7.14 0.38
C GLY A 93 -0.80 8.51 0.18
N GLY A 94 -2.13 8.53 0.28
CA GLY A 94 -2.94 9.73 0.03
C GLY A 94 -2.95 10.78 1.14
N ARG A 95 -2.28 10.56 2.27
CA ARG A 95 -2.21 11.53 3.37
C ARG A 95 -0.88 12.28 3.29
N PRO A 96 -0.87 13.58 2.93
CA PRO A 96 0.36 14.35 2.95
C PRO A 96 0.93 14.42 4.38
N PRO A 97 2.26 14.47 4.55
CA PRO A 97 2.87 14.72 5.84
C PRO A 97 2.31 16.03 6.41
N LYS A 98 2.18 16.11 7.75
CA LYS A 98 1.69 17.32 8.40
C LYS A 98 2.51 18.52 7.88
N PRO A 99 1.87 19.59 7.39
CA PRO A 99 2.61 20.79 7.02
C PRO A 99 3.33 21.30 8.27
N SER A 100 4.66 21.33 8.22
CA SER A 100 5.44 22.11 9.18
C SER A 100 5.16 23.57 8.89
N PHE A 101 4.20 24.16 9.61
CA PHE A 101 4.09 25.61 9.69
C PHE A 101 5.30 26.13 10.47
N THR A 102 6.47 26.22 9.82
CA THR A 102 7.57 27.02 10.34
C THR A 102 7.20 28.46 10.03
N THR A 103 6.54 29.13 10.98
CA THR A 103 6.52 30.58 11.03
C THR A 103 7.97 31.03 11.17
N LYS A 104 8.61 31.37 10.04
CA LYS A 104 9.79 32.23 10.12
C LYS A 104 9.32 33.50 10.84
N PRO A 105 9.93 33.88 11.97
CA PRO A 105 9.55 35.13 12.63
C PRO A 105 9.71 36.24 11.59
N VAL A 106 8.64 37.00 11.35
CA VAL A 106 8.75 38.23 10.58
C VAL A 106 9.59 39.16 11.45
N THR A 107 10.87 39.30 11.12
CA THR A 107 11.70 40.35 11.69
C THR A 107 11.32 41.64 10.96
N SER A 108 10.24 42.29 11.41
CA SER A 108 9.94 43.66 11.03
C SER A 108 11.01 44.56 11.64
N ALA A 109 12.08 44.78 10.88
CA ALA A 109 13.01 45.86 11.11
C ALA A 109 12.31 47.20 10.84
N THR A 110 12.32 48.06 11.86
CA THR A 110 12.50 49.52 11.81
C THR A 110 12.01 50.26 10.56
N THR A 111 11.07 51.20 10.76
CA THR A 111 11.26 52.55 10.22
C THR A 111 10.69 53.58 11.22
N LYS A 112 11.46 54.65 11.30
CA LYS A 112 11.57 55.72 12.27
C LYS A 112 10.46 56.76 12.12
#